data_AF-A0A0Q8NSZ8-F1
#
_entry.id   AF-A0A0Q8NSZ8-F1
#
_cell.length_a   1.000
_cell.length_b   1.000
_cell.length_c   1.000
_cell.angle_alpha   90.00
_cell.angle_beta   90.00
_cell.angle_gamma   90.00
#
_symmetry.space_group_name_H-M   'P 1'
#
loop_
_entity.id
_entity.type
_entity.pdbx_description
1 polymer ?
#
loop_
_entity_poly.entity_id
_entity_poly.type
_entity_poly.pdbx_seq_one_letter_code
_entity_poly.pdbx_strand_id
1 'polypeptide(L)'
;MTTSEAKAPKAGMSDWERRIGDYGTLRLRQRTAEMLGLPARVCGVRNCRRTRSCLFAFIDTKLAVCSTMLTEEERKAHDELLDFAARVYEAAHSGHFGNLYRLLFQNPPEYHRSVIEIVRHALPPGHSGHDGLDAIRRIAAQRLVGTI
;
A
#
# COMPACT_ATOMS: atom_id res chain seq x y z
N MET A 1 10.57 -17.65 -25.80
CA MET A 1 10.99 -17.06 -24.52
C MET A 1 11.29 -15.59 -24.77
N THR A 2 10.32 -14.71 -24.57
CA THR A 2 10.52 -13.26 -24.74
C THR A 2 10.98 -12.69 -23.41
N THR A 3 12.27 -12.38 -23.32
CA THR A 3 12.85 -11.54 -22.27
C THR A 3 12.18 -10.18 -22.33
N SER A 4 11.24 -9.94 -21.43
CA SER A 4 10.65 -8.61 -21.22
C SER A 4 11.77 -7.68 -20.77
N GLU A 5 12.19 -6.78 -21.67
CA GLU A 5 13.13 -5.71 -21.37
C GLU A 5 12.63 -4.94 -20.13
N ALA A 6 13.43 -4.98 -19.07
CA ALA A 6 13.17 -4.21 -17.87
C ALA A 6 13.20 -2.71 -18.24
N LYS A 7 12.01 -2.12 -18.35
CA LYS A 7 11.83 -0.71 -18.69
C LYS A 7 12.62 0.14 -17.69
N ALA A 8 13.46 1.04 -18.22
CA ALA A 8 14.29 1.93 -17.40
C ALA A 8 13.45 2.63 -16.31
N PRO A 9 14.00 2.81 -15.09
CA PRO A 9 13.26 3.37 -13.96
C PRO A 9 12.75 4.77 -14.29
N LYS A 10 11.46 5.02 -14.04
CA LYS A 10 10.86 6.35 -14.24
C LYS A 10 11.48 7.31 -13.22
N ALA A 11 11.94 8.48 -13.68
CA ALA A 11 12.44 9.53 -12.81
C ALA A 11 11.37 9.90 -11.74
N GLY A 12 11.77 9.94 -10.47
CA GLY A 12 10.87 10.24 -9.34
C GLY A 12 10.21 9.04 -8.65
N MET A 13 10.54 7.81 -9.05
CA MET A 13 10.08 6.59 -8.36
C MET A 13 10.91 6.33 -7.10
N SER A 14 10.26 6.09 -5.97
CA SER A 14 10.95 5.78 -4.71
C SER A 14 11.61 4.39 -4.78
N ASP A 15 12.60 4.15 -3.91
CA ASP A 15 13.31 2.86 -3.91
C ASP A 15 12.39 1.67 -3.54
N TRP A 16 11.36 1.88 -2.73
CA TRP A 16 10.40 0.83 -2.40
C TRP A 16 9.47 0.51 -3.58
N GLU A 17 9.05 1.51 -4.35
CA GLU A 17 8.23 1.30 -5.55
C GLU A 17 8.96 0.44 -6.58
N ARG A 18 10.28 0.62 -6.69
CA ARG A 18 11.14 -0.21 -7.54
C ARG A 18 11.16 -1.68 -7.08
N ARG A 19 11.20 -1.92 -5.77
CA ARG A 19 11.30 -3.28 -5.20
C ARG A 19 10.00 -4.06 -5.28
N ILE A 20 8.85 -3.40 -5.08
CA ILE A 20 7.55 -4.07 -5.09
C ILE A 20 6.88 -4.12 -6.49
N GLY A 21 7.44 -3.37 -7.45
CA GLY A 21 6.96 -3.30 -8.83
C GLY A 21 5.69 -2.47 -9.02
N ASP A 22 5.33 -2.27 -10.28
CA ASP A 22 4.19 -1.42 -10.69
C ASP A 22 2.85 -1.92 -10.12
N TYR A 23 2.63 -3.23 -10.06
CA TYR A 23 1.37 -3.80 -9.54
C TYR A 23 1.21 -3.53 -8.03
N GLY A 24 2.22 -3.86 -7.22
CA GLY A 24 2.19 -3.62 -5.78
C GLY A 24 2.04 -2.13 -5.46
N THR A 25 2.79 -1.28 -6.19
CA THR A 25 2.72 0.18 -6.05
C THR A 25 1.33 0.73 -6.32
N LEU A 26 0.70 0.31 -7.44
CA LEU A 26 -0.64 0.75 -7.79
C LEU A 26 -1.67 0.30 -6.75
N ARG A 27 -1.60 -0.96 -6.32
CA ARG A 27 -2.54 -1.54 -5.34
C ARG A 27 -2.43 -0.88 -3.97
N LEU A 28 -1.23 -0.62 -3.49
CA LEU A 28 -1.02 0.05 -2.20
C LEU A 28 -1.56 1.47 -2.24
N ARG A 29 -1.14 2.28 -3.22
CA ARG A 29 -1.64 3.65 -3.39
C ARG A 29 -3.17 3.70 -3.42
N GLN A 30 -3.78 2.78 -4.13
CA GLN A 30 -5.23 2.68 -4.20
C GLN A 30 -5.87 2.33 -2.85
N ARG A 31 -5.46 1.23 -2.21
CA ARG A 31 -6.07 0.78 -0.95
C ARG A 31 -5.84 1.79 0.18
N THR A 32 -4.71 2.49 0.17
CA THR A 32 -4.47 3.63 1.07
C THR A 32 -5.49 4.74 0.85
N ALA A 33 -5.74 5.15 -0.40
CA ALA A 33 -6.74 6.16 -0.71
C ALA A 33 -8.17 5.73 -0.31
N GLU A 34 -8.53 4.45 -0.47
CA GLU A 34 -9.82 3.90 -0.05
C GLU A 34 -9.96 3.93 1.48
N MET A 35 -8.92 3.50 2.19
CA MET A 35 -8.91 3.45 3.65
C MET A 35 -9.08 4.84 4.28
N LEU A 36 -8.53 5.87 3.65
CA LEU A 36 -8.68 7.27 4.07
C LEU A 36 -10.00 7.91 3.58
N GLY A 37 -10.82 7.19 2.81
CA GLY A 37 -12.06 7.73 2.26
C GLY A 37 -11.83 8.93 1.32
N LEU A 38 -10.68 8.98 0.64
CA LEU A 38 -10.34 10.14 -0.19
C LEU A 38 -11.35 10.29 -1.33
N PRO A 39 -11.82 11.52 -1.60
CA PRO A 39 -12.81 11.74 -2.63
C PRO A 39 -12.26 11.36 -3.99
N ALA A 40 -13.05 10.60 -4.75
CA ALA A 40 -12.82 10.37 -6.16
C ALA A 40 -12.74 11.73 -6.91
N ARG A 41 -11.52 12.13 -7.27
CA ARG A 41 -11.26 13.39 -8.00
C ARG A 41 -10.42 13.12 -9.23
N VAL A 42 -11.04 13.25 -10.39
CA VAL A 42 -10.33 13.23 -11.67
C VAL A 42 -9.69 14.60 -11.88
N CYS A 43 -8.36 14.66 -12.01
CA CYS A 43 -7.68 15.92 -12.30
C CYS A 43 -8.05 16.47 -13.69
N GLY A 44 -8.27 17.77 -13.77
CA GLY A 44 -8.62 18.49 -15.00
C GLY A 44 -7.49 18.55 -16.04
N VAL A 45 -6.24 18.31 -15.65
CA VAL A 45 -5.07 18.36 -16.54
C VAL A 45 -5.03 17.13 -17.46
N ARG A 46 -5.31 17.37 -18.75
CA ARG A 46 -5.37 16.32 -19.80
C ARG A 46 -4.10 15.47 -19.88
N ASN A 47 -2.92 16.09 -19.78
CA ASN A 47 -1.65 15.37 -19.90
C ASN A 47 -1.45 14.39 -18.73
N CYS A 48 -1.75 14.83 -17.50
CA CYS A 48 -1.65 13.99 -16.31
C CYS A 48 -2.57 12.75 -16.37
N ARG A 49 -3.77 12.91 -16.94
CA ARG A 49 -4.69 11.78 -17.18
C ARG A 49 -4.17 10.82 -18.24
N ARG A 50 -3.61 11.31 -19.35
CA ARG A 50 -3.06 10.48 -20.43
C ARG A 50 -1.89 9.62 -19.96
N THR A 51 -1.01 10.19 -19.14
CA THR A 51 0.17 9.49 -18.61
C THR A 51 -0.12 8.71 -17.33
N ARG A 52 -1.31 8.89 -16.74
CA ARG A 52 -1.72 8.35 -15.42
C ARG A 52 -0.73 8.71 -14.30
N SER A 53 0.00 9.82 -14.46
CA SER A 53 1.10 10.19 -13.55
C SER A 53 0.61 10.53 -12.14
N CYS A 54 -0.62 11.01 -12.01
CA CYS A 54 -1.21 11.46 -10.75
C CYS A 54 -2.36 10.58 -10.26
N LEU A 55 -2.65 9.46 -10.93
CA LEU A 55 -3.90 8.72 -10.78
C LEU A 55 -3.74 7.49 -9.88
N PHE A 56 -4.55 7.39 -8.82
CA PHE A 56 -4.87 6.15 -8.12
C PHE A 56 -6.23 5.66 -8.65
N ALA A 57 -6.40 4.38 -9.00
CA ALA A 57 -7.65 3.88 -9.57
C ALA A 57 -8.35 2.94 -8.59
N PHE A 58 -9.53 3.30 -8.07
CA PHE A 58 -10.34 2.41 -7.22
C PHE A 58 -10.81 1.16 -7.99
N ILE A 59 -10.78 -0.02 -7.38
CA ILE A 59 -11.13 -1.30 -8.04
C ILE A 59 -12.63 -1.35 -8.30
N ASP A 60 -13.41 -0.98 -7.28
CA ASP A 60 -14.85 -1.20 -7.29
C ASP A 60 -15.58 -0.14 -8.12
N THR A 61 -15.09 1.11 -8.05
CA THR A 61 -15.73 2.24 -8.73
C THR A 61 -15.01 2.68 -10.00
N LYS A 62 -13.78 2.19 -10.26
CA LYS A 62 -12.87 2.68 -11.32
C LYS A 62 -12.64 4.19 -11.28
N LEU A 63 -13.01 4.85 -10.19
CA LEU A 63 -12.86 6.28 -10.03
C LEU A 63 -11.41 6.60 -9.70
N ALA A 64 -10.92 7.67 -10.31
CA ALA A 64 -9.55 8.13 -10.13
C ALA A 64 -9.45 9.10 -8.95
N VAL A 65 -8.47 8.92 -8.07
CA VAL A 65 -8.02 9.97 -7.15
C VAL A 65 -6.76 10.58 -7.72
N CYS A 66 -6.76 11.89 -7.83
CA CYS A 66 -5.59 12.64 -8.24
C CYS A 66 -4.84 13.21 -7.03
N SER A 67 -3.57 12.83 -6.85
CA SER A 67 -2.73 13.36 -5.77
C SER A 67 -2.55 14.88 -5.80
N THR A 68 -2.69 15.52 -6.97
CA THR A 68 -2.60 16.99 -7.10
C THR A 68 -3.90 17.72 -6.75
N MET A 69 -5.00 16.98 -6.60
CA MET A 69 -6.31 17.52 -6.21
C MET A 69 -6.60 17.31 -4.72
N LEU A 70 -5.66 16.72 -3.97
CA LEU A 70 -5.74 16.58 -2.53
C LEU A 70 -5.32 17.89 -1.86
N THR A 71 -5.92 18.19 -0.71
CA THR A 71 -5.39 19.22 0.18
C THR A 71 -4.02 18.79 0.70
N GLU A 72 -3.25 19.73 1.25
CA GLU A 72 -1.94 19.42 1.84
C GLU A 72 -2.05 18.38 2.97
N GLU A 73 -3.10 18.50 3.80
CA GLU A 73 -3.39 17.57 4.90
C GLU A 73 -3.78 16.18 4.39
N GLU A 74 -4.68 16.09 3.40
CA GLU A 74 -5.07 14.82 2.76
C GLU A 74 -3.87 14.14 2.11
N ARG A 75 -3.02 14.92 1.44
CA ARG A 75 -1.80 14.45 0.79
C ARG A 75 -0.80 13.91 1.81
N LYS A 76 -0.58 14.64 2.90
CA LYS A 76 0.32 14.23 3.98
C LYS A 76 -0.17 12.94 4.64
N ALA A 77 -1.44 12.87 5.02
CA ALA A 77 -2.02 11.66 5.63
C ALA A 77 -1.92 10.44 4.69
N HIS A 78 -2.16 10.64 3.40
CA HIS A 78 -1.99 9.61 2.39
C HIS A 78 -0.54 9.12 2.29
N ASP A 79 0.42 10.04 2.17
CA ASP A 79 1.82 9.70 1.95
C ASP A 79 2.43 9.02 3.21
N GLU A 80 2.05 9.45 4.42
CA GLU A 80 2.45 8.80 5.69
C GLU A 80 1.90 7.36 5.80
N LEU A 81 0.61 7.16 5.54
CA LEU A 81 -0.02 5.85 5.61
C LEU A 81 0.53 4.91 4.52
N LEU A 82 0.74 5.44 3.30
CA LEU A 82 1.31 4.70 2.18
C LEU A 82 2.74 4.24 2.46
N ASP A 83 3.58 5.11 3.01
CA ASP A 83 4.98 4.78 3.30
C ASP A 83 5.10 3.65 4.33
N PHE A 84 4.26 3.68 5.37
CA PHE A 84 4.24 2.59 6.33
C PHE A 84 3.66 1.29 5.72
N ALA A 85 2.58 1.39 4.93
CA ALA A 85 2.02 0.24 4.22
C ALA A 85 3.00 -0.39 3.22
N ALA A 86 3.82 0.42 2.54
CA ALA A 86 4.86 -0.06 1.64
C ALA A 86 5.93 -0.90 2.37
N ARG A 87 6.38 -0.45 3.55
CA ARG A 87 7.34 -1.21 4.37
C ARG A 87 6.78 -2.55 4.84
N VAL A 88 5.50 -2.57 5.23
CA VAL A 88 4.81 -3.81 5.64
C VAL A 88 4.59 -4.73 4.45
N TYR A 89 4.18 -4.19 3.29
CA TYR A 89 4.04 -4.96 2.06
C TYR A 89 5.36 -5.59 1.65
N GLU A 90 6.45 -4.83 1.65
CA GLU A 90 7.77 -5.35 1.29
C GLU A 90 8.17 -6.52 2.20
N ALA A 91 8.01 -6.37 3.51
CA ALA A 91 8.31 -7.44 4.48
C ALA A 91 7.42 -8.68 4.27
N ALA A 92 6.13 -8.49 3.98
CA ALA A 92 5.20 -9.59 3.72
C ALA A 92 5.46 -10.27 2.35
N HIS A 93 5.82 -9.48 1.34
CA HIS A 93 6.05 -9.95 -0.02
C HIS A 93 7.36 -10.73 -0.14
N SER A 94 8.42 -10.27 0.52
CA SER A 94 9.73 -10.93 0.57
C SER A 94 9.78 -12.17 1.48
N GLY A 95 8.75 -12.42 2.29
CA GLY A 95 8.75 -13.49 3.29
C GLY A 95 9.64 -13.23 4.50
N HIS A 96 10.14 -11.99 4.68
CA HIS A 96 10.94 -11.59 5.84
C HIS A 96 10.05 -11.34 7.07
N PHE A 97 9.46 -12.41 7.63
CA PHE A 97 8.50 -12.33 8.74
C PHE A 97 9.07 -11.70 10.02
N GLY A 98 10.38 -11.75 10.24
CA GLY A 98 11.04 -11.04 11.35
C GLY A 98 10.91 -9.51 11.26
N ASN A 99 11.05 -8.96 10.04
CA ASN A 99 10.82 -7.54 9.80
C ASN A 99 9.34 -7.17 9.93
N LEU A 100 8.46 -8.04 9.45
CA LEU A 100 7.01 -7.87 9.57
C LEU A 100 6.58 -7.81 11.04
N TYR A 101 7.10 -8.71 11.87
CA TYR A 101 6.86 -8.71 13.32
C TYR A 101 7.40 -7.44 13.99
N ARG A 102 8.61 -7.01 13.64
CA ARG A 102 9.19 -5.76 14.17
C ARG A 102 8.32 -4.54 13.86
N LEU A 103 7.86 -4.42 12.61
CA LEU A 103 7.04 -3.29 12.15
C LEU A 103 5.65 -3.27 12.80
N LEU A 104 4.98 -4.42 12.87
CA LEU A 104 3.58 -4.48 13.29
C LEU A 104 3.37 -4.77 14.77
N PHE A 105 4.40 -5.19 15.51
CA PHE A 105 4.25 -5.68 16.88
C PHE A 105 5.14 -4.97 17.90
N GLN A 106 6.35 -4.55 17.53
CA GLN A 106 7.24 -3.86 18.48
C GLN A 106 6.98 -2.35 18.53
N ASN A 107 6.63 -1.73 17.40
CA ASN A 107 6.28 -0.31 17.33
C ASN A 107 5.02 -0.12 16.46
N PRO A 108 3.86 -0.66 16.86
CA PRO A 108 2.65 -0.53 16.06
C PRO A 108 2.21 0.94 16.02
N PRO A 109 2.00 1.53 14.84
CA PRO A 109 1.29 2.81 14.77
C PRO A 109 -0.18 2.60 15.18
N GLU A 110 -0.85 3.68 15.58
CA GLU A 110 -2.28 3.63 15.94
C GLU A 110 -3.15 3.04 14.81
N TYR A 111 -2.75 3.28 13.56
CA TYR A 111 -3.40 2.79 12.34
C TYR A 111 -2.88 1.42 11.84
N HIS A 112 -2.17 0.63 12.67
CA HIS A 112 -1.59 -0.66 12.26
C HIS A 112 -2.62 -1.64 11.68
N ARG A 113 -3.85 -1.65 12.22
CA ARG A 113 -4.94 -2.51 11.71
C ARG A 113 -5.31 -2.14 10.29
N SER A 114 -5.45 -0.85 10.01
CA SER A 114 -5.74 -0.32 8.67
C SER A 114 -4.61 -0.68 7.69
N VAL A 115 -3.36 -0.61 8.13
CA VAL A 115 -2.20 -1.01 7.32
C VAL A 115 -2.24 -2.50 6.98
N ILE A 116 -2.54 -3.36 7.94
CA ILE A 116 -2.65 -4.81 7.69
C ILE A 116 -3.72 -5.09 6.63
N GLU A 117 -4.88 -4.43 6.70
CA GLU A 117 -5.93 -4.58 5.69
C GLU A 117 -5.50 -4.06 4.31
N ILE A 118 -4.87 -2.88 4.25
CA ILE A 118 -4.32 -2.31 3.01
C ILE A 118 -3.38 -3.31 2.34
N VAL A 119 -2.41 -3.83 3.11
CA VAL A 119 -1.39 -4.75 2.58
C VAL A 119 -1.99 -6.09 2.19
N ARG A 120 -2.89 -6.64 3.00
CA ARG A 120 -3.60 -7.89 2.68
C ARG A 120 -4.35 -7.75 1.35
N HIS A 121 -5.07 -6.66 1.12
CA HIS A 121 -5.78 -6.44 -0.13
C HIS A 121 -4.88 -6.08 -1.32
N ALA A 122 -3.67 -5.57 -1.08
CA ALA A 122 -2.72 -5.23 -2.12
C ALA A 122 -1.92 -6.45 -2.61
N LEU A 123 -1.65 -7.43 -1.73
CA LEU A 123 -0.98 -8.66 -2.09
C LEU A 123 -1.76 -9.45 -3.15
N PRO A 124 -1.08 -10.13 -4.08
CA PRO A 124 -1.74 -11.03 -5.02
C PRO A 124 -2.57 -12.09 -4.29
N PRO A 125 -3.72 -12.53 -4.84
CA PRO A 125 -4.47 -13.65 -4.29
C PRO A 125 -3.59 -14.91 -4.18
N GLY A 126 -3.66 -15.62 -3.05
CA GLY A 126 -2.87 -16.83 -2.81
C GLY A 126 -1.39 -16.61 -2.48
N HIS A 127 -0.95 -15.35 -2.31
CA HIS A 127 0.43 -15.05 -1.92
C HIS A 127 0.74 -15.48 -0.46
N SER A 128 1.91 -16.09 -0.22
CA SER A 128 2.31 -16.58 1.12
C SER A 128 2.35 -15.50 2.21
N GLY A 129 2.55 -14.24 1.82
CA GLY A 129 2.45 -13.07 2.71
C GLY A 129 1.12 -12.94 3.46
N HIS A 130 0.02 -13.49 2.93
CA HIS A 130 -1.28 -13.53 3.62
C HIS A 130 -1.19 -14.31 4.94
N ASP A 131 -0.50 -15.45 4.94
CA ASP A 131 -0.35 -16.30 6.13
C ASP A 131 0.45 -15.60 7.23
N GLY A 132 1.49 -14.84 6.83
CA GLY A 132 2.28 -14.04 7.76
C GLY A 132 1.46 -12.93 8.42
N LEU A 133 0.64 -12.23 7.66
CA LEU A 133 -0.28 -11.21 8.19
C LEU A 133 -1.31 -11.83 9.13
N ASP A 134 -1.86 -13.00 8.80
CA ASP A 134 -2.84 -13.71 9.63
C ASP A 134 -2.22 -14.28 10.91
N ALA A 135 -0.96 -14.72 10.88
CA ALA A 135 -0.23 -15.11 12.08
C ALA A 135 -0.10 -13.92 13.03
N ILE A 136 0.27 -12.73 12.54
CA ILE A 136 0.40 -11.53 13.35
C ILE A 136 -0.94 -11.10 13.95
N ARG A 137 -2.03 -11.12 13.18
CA ARG A 137 -3.38 -10.82 13.71
C ARG A 137 -3.78 -11.78 14.84
N ARG A 138 -3.46 -13.08 14.70
CA ARG A 138 -3.74 -14.08 15.74
C ARG A 138 -2.95 -13.81 17.03
N ILE A 139 -1.65 -13.50 16.92
CA ILE A 139 -0.81 -13.20 18.09
C ILE A 139 -1.29 -11.91 18.78
N ALA A 140 -1.68 -10.88 18.02
CA ALA A 140 -2.26 -9.64 18.57
C ALA A 140 -3.54 -9.91 19.35
N ALA A 141 -4.46 -10.72 18.80
CA ALA A 141 -5.70 -11.09 19.46
C ALA A 141 -5.46 -11.89 20.75
N GLN A 142 -4.49 -12.81 20.75
CA GLN A 142 -4.15 -13.62 21.93
C GLN A 142 -3.59 -12.79 23.09
N ARG A 143 -2.79 -11.75 22.82
CA ARG A 143 -2.30 -10.84 23.87
C ARG A 143 -3.40 -10.02 24.52
N LEU A 144 -4.40 -9.58 23.74
CA LEU A 144 -5.54 -8.84 24.29
C LEU A 144 -6.41 -9.71 25.21
N VAL A 145 -6.50 -11.02 24.92
CA VAL A 145 -7.27 -11.98 25.73
C VAL A 145 -6.50 -12.45 26.97
N GLY A 146 -5.17 -12.54 26.91
CA GLY A 146 -4.31 -12.94 28.04
C GLY A 146 -4.00 -11.82 29.04
N THR A 147 -4.60 -10.64 28.90
CA THR A 147 -4.47 -9.52 29.84
C THR A 147 -5.73 -9.39 30.70
N ILE A 148 -6.11 -10.48 31.37
CA ILE A 148 -7.11 -10.53 32.45
C ILE A 148 -6.43 -11.11 33.68
#